data_AF-A0A538M2A6-F1
#
_entry.id   AF-A0A538M2A6-F1
#
_cell.length_a   1.000
_cell.length_b   1.000
_cell.length_c   1.000
_cell.angle_alpha   90.00
_cell.angle_beta   90.00
_cell.angle_gamma   90.00
#
_symmetry.space_group_name_H-M   'P 1'
#
loop_
_entity.id
_entity.type
_entity.pdbx_description
1 polymer ?
#
loop_
_entity_poly.entity_id
_entity_poly.type
_entity_poly.pdbx_seq_one_letter_code
_entity_poly.pdbx_strand_id
1 'polypeptide(L)'
;MANPFRKMLRGADVAQRKTPFIAFPYAVMKKFGDDKAGMLAALIAYYGFLSLFPLLLVLFTVLGLVAGNDPSIEHKVTHSALSQFPIIGNQLGSNIHALNKSGPVALIIGLAGLLWGAQGVSQAGQHAMAEVWSIPMAERPSFFSRLGRSVLLFGVMGVFLLISTALAGFSTFGSHSSSLGLPVKIAAIVVSVGVNALMYLLAFRILTPKQISFREFRSGAIV
;
A
#
# COMPACT_ATOMS: atom_id res chain seq x y z
N MET A 1 -21.42 42.43 -26.39
CA MET A 1 -19.97 42.77 -26.30
C MET A 1 -19.27 41.66 -25.52
N ALA A 2 -18.23 41.03 -26.08
CA ALA A 2 -17.55 39.91 -25.42
C ALA A 2 -16.76 40.41 -24.20
N ASN A 3 -17.03 39.83 -23.03
CA ASN A 3 -16.43 40.22 -21.76
C ASN A 3 -14.89 40.08 -21.83
N PRO A 4 -14.09 41.15 -21.58
CA PRO A 4 -12.64 41.15 -21.76
C PRO A 4 -11.93 40.01 -21.02
N PHE A 5 -12.48 39.61 -19.87
CA PHE A 5 -12.00 38.49 -19.07
C PHE A 5 -12.00 37.15 -19.83
N ARG A 6 -13.05 36.88 -20.62
CA ARG A 6 -13.13 35.65 -21.44
C ARG A 6 -12.13 35.64 -22.59
N LYS A 7 -11.80 36.81 -23.14
CA LYS A 7 -10.81 36.93 -24.21
C LYS A 7 -9.40 36.67 -23.68
N MET A 8 -9.10 37.16 -22.48
CA MET A 8 -7.83 36.91 -21.79
C MET A 8 -7.65 35.42 -21.45
N LEU A 9 -8.69 34.77 -20.90
CA LEU A 9 -8.69 33.33 -20.60
C LEU A 9 -8.48 32.46 -21.86
N ARG A 10 -9.13 32.81 -22.98
CA ARG A 10 -8.93 32.10 -24.26
C ARG A 10 -7.50 32.27 -24.79
N GLY A 11 -6.90 33.46 -24.64
CA GLY A 11 -5.52 33.70 -25.03
C GLY A 11 -4.52 32.86 -24.22
N ALA A 12 -4.74 32.76 -22.91
CA ALA A 12 -3.95 31.90 -22.03
C ALA A 12 -4.10 30.41 -22.36
N ASP A 13 -5.32 29.92 -22.62
CA ASP A 13 -5.58 28.52 -23.03
C ASP A 13 -4.88 28.18 -24.36
N VAL A 14 -4.92 29.09 -25.35
CA VAL A 14 -4.22 28.90 -26.63
C VAL A 14 -2.69 28.91 -26.46
N ALA A 15 -2.16 29.80 -25.62
CA ALA A 15 -0.72 29.85 -25.33
C ALA A 15 -0.25 28.60 -24.59
N GLN A 16 -1.03 28.12 -23.63
CA GLN A 16 -0.76 26.90 -22.87
C GLN A 16 -0.77 25.65 -23.76
N ARG A 17 -1.74 25.51 -24.68
CA ARG A 17 -1.81 24.38 -25.62
C ARG A 17 -0.64 24.32 -26.60
N LYS A 18 0.05 25.43 -26.85
CA LYS A 18 1.21 25.50 -27.76
C LYS A 18 2.52 25.08 -27.09
N THR A 19 2.61 25.05 -25.75
CA THR A 19 3.82 24.70 -25.01
C THR A 19 3.64 23.38 -24.25
N PRO A 20 4.12 22.23 -24.78
CA PRO A 20 3.86 20.91 -24.21
C PRO A 20 4.38 20.77 -22.76
N PHE A 21 5.48 21.45 -22.42
CA PHE A 21 6.07 21.43 -21.08
C PHE A 21 5.17 22.07 -20.00
N ILE A 22 4.35 23.06 -20.34
CA ILE A 22 3.41 23.71 -19.41
C ILE A 22 2.03 23.05 -19.52
N ALA A 23 1.66 22.62 -20.73
CA ALA A 23 0.40 21.94 -21.00
C ALA A 23 0.25 20.66 -20.18
N PHE A 24 1.30 19.85 -20.09
CA PHE A 24 1.26 18.56 -19.39
C PHE A 24 1.00 18.69 -17.87
N PRO A 25 1.82 19.41 -17.07
CA PRO A 25 1.57 19.53 -15.63
C PRO A 25 0.24 20.20 -15.31
N TYR A 26 -0.17 21.21 -16.08
CA TYR A 26 -1.49 21.81 -15.92
C TYR A 26 -2.61 20.80 -16.23
N ALA A 27 -2.50 20.03 -17.31
CA ALA A 27 -3.48 19.01 -17.66
C ALA A 27 -3.59 17.93 -16.57
N VAL A 28 -2.47 17.55 -15.95
CA VAL A 28 -2.46 16.63 -14.81
C VAL A 28 -3.16 17.24 -13.60
N MET A 29 -2.84 18.48 -13.19
CA MET A 29 -3.51 19.13 -12.07
C MET A 29 -5.00 19.31 -12.30
N LYS A 30 -5.38 19.71 -13.53
CA LYS A 30 -6.78 19.88 -13.91
C LYS A 30 -7.52 18.54 -13.87
N LYS A 31 -6.98 17.50 -14.48
CA LYS A 31 -7.56 16.15 -14.44
C LYS A 31 -7.67 15.63 -13.00
N PHE A 32 -6.66 15.84 -12.17
CA PHE A 32 -6.69 15.45 -10.75
C PHE A 32 -7.84 16.13 -9.99
N GLY A 33 -8.10 17.40 -10.27
CA GLY A 33 -9.25 18.13 -9.73
C GLY A 33 -10.59 17.62 -10.27
N ASP A 34 -10.69 17.45 -11.59
CA ASP A 34 -11.91 17.00 -12.29
C ASP A 34 -12.33 15.59 -11.83
N ASP A 35 -11.37 14.69 -11.61
CA ASP A 35 -11.59 13.32 -11.14
C ASP A 35 -11.82 13.23 -9.61
N LYS A 36 -11.83 14.37 -8.90
CA LYS A 36 -11.91 14.44 -7.43
C LYS A 36 -10.86 13.56 -6.75
N ALA A 37 -9.68 13.44 -7.35
CA ALA A 37 -8.66 12.49 -6.94
C ALA A 37 -8.17 12.73 -5.50
N GLY A 38 -8.20 13.97 -5.02
CA GLY A 38 -7.93 14.29 -3.60
C GLY A 38 -8.90 13.63 -2.63
N MET A 39 -10.20 13.59 -2.96
CA MET A 39 -11.22 12.91 -2.16
C MET A 39 -11.04 11.40 -2.20
N LEU A 40 -10.68 10.85 -3.36
CA LEU A 40 -10.40 9.42 -3.53
C LEU A 40 -9.15 9.00 -2.74
N ALA A 41 -8.08 9.80 -2.78
CA ALA A 41 -6.88 9.58 -1.98
C ALA A 41 -7.19 9.63 -0.47
N ALA A 42 -7.99 10.61 -0.04
CA ALA A 42 -8.44 10.69 1.35
C ALA A 42 -9.27 9.47 1.77
N LEU A 43 -10.12 8.93 0.88
CA LEU A 43 -10.90 7.73 1.14
C LEU A 43 -10.01 6.50 1.35
N ILE A 44 -8.99 6.32 0.51
CA ILE A 44 -8.01 5.23 0.66
C ILE A 44 -7.25 5.40 1.98
N ALA A 45 -6.78 6.62 2.28
CA ALA A 45 -6.06 6.92 3.51
C ALA A 45 -6.92 6.68 4.76
N TYR A 46 -8.20 7.04 4.73
CA TYR A 46 -9.15 6.81 5.82
C TYR A 46 -9.29 5.32 6.13
N TYR A 47 -9.54 4.48 5.13
CA TYR A 47 -9.63 3.03 5.35
C TYR A 47 -8.30 2.41 5.76
N GLY A 48 -7.19 2.93 5.23
CA GLY A 48 -5.83 2.51 5.60
C GLY A 48 -5.55 2.79 7.07
N PHE A 49 -5.78 4.02 7.50
CA PHE A 49 -5.63 4.43 8.90
C PHE A 49 -6.55 3.65 9.84
N LEU A 50 -7.81 3.46 9.46
CA LEU A 50 -8.77 2.66 10.24
C LEU A 50 -8.28 1.21 10.41
N SER A 51 -7.62 0.64 9.41
CA SER A 51 -7.08 -0.73 9.45
C SER A 51 -5.84 -0.89 10.35
N LEU A 52 -5.18 0.19 10.74
CA LEU A 52 -4.00 0.14 11.61
C LEU A 52 -4.34 -0.36 13.02
N PHE A 53 -5.47 0.06 13.60
CA PHE A 53 -5.83 -0.36 14.96
C PHE A 53 -6.07 -1.88 15.06
N PRO A 54 -6.89 -2.49 14.18
CA PRO A 54 -7.05 -3.94 14.18
C PRO A 54 -5.75 -4.68 13.84
N LEU A 55 -4.91 -4.14 12.94
CA LEU A 55 -3.62 -4.73 12.60
C LEU A 55 -2.70 -4.80 13.83
N LEU A 56 -2.60 -3.69 14.57
CA LEU A 56 -1.82 -3.62 15.81
C LEU A 56 -2.37 -4.58 16.86
N LEU A 57 -3.69 -4.66 17.02
CA LEU A 57 -4.33 -5.59 17.94
C LEU A 57 -3.97 -7.05 17.61
N VAL A 58 -4.09 -7.46 16.34
CA VAL A 58 -3.70 -8.79 15.87
C VAL A 58 -2.21 -9.03 16.12
N LEU A 59 -1.34 -8.09 15.75
CA LEU A 59 0.09 -8.18 15.94
C LEU A 59 0.43 -8.42 17.42
N PHE A 60 -0.08 -7.59 18.33
CA PHE A 60 0.21 -7.71 19.75
C PHE A 60 -0.37 -9.00 20.35
N THR A 61 -1.54 -9.42 19.91
CA THR A 61 -2.15 -10.68 20.37
C THR A 61 -1.34 -11.89 19.93
N VAL A 62 -0.91 -11.93 18.66
CA VAL A 62 -0.03 -12.99 18.14
C VAL A 62 1.31 -13.00 18.87
N LEU A 63 1.92 -11.83 19.08
CA LEU A 63 3.17 -11.73 19.83
C LEU A 63 3.02 -12.23 21.27
N GLY A 64 1.94 -11.88 21.96
CA GLY A 64 1.65 -12.38 23.31
C GLY A 64 1.48 -13.90 23.37
N LEU A 65 0.80 -14.49 22.38
CA LEU A 65 0.62 -15.95 22.27
C LEU A 65 1.93 -16.69 21.95
N VAL A 66 2.77 -16.13 21.07
CA VAL A 66 4.04 -16.74 20.67
C VAL A 66 5.11 -16.58 21.76
N ALA A 67 5.25 -15.39 22.34
CA ALA A 67 6.22 -15.11 23.41
C ALA A 67 5.86 -15.83 24.72
N GLY A 68 4.56 -15.96 25.04
CA GLY A 68 4.12 -16.71 26.21
C GLY A 68 4.46 -18.21 26.19
N ASN A 69 4.77 -18.77 25.02
CA ASN A 69 5.16 -20.17 24.84
C ASN A 69 6.68 -20.40 24.82
N ASP A 70 7.51 -19.36 24.65
CA ASP A 70 8.98 -19.49 24.62
C ASP A 70 9.67 -18.19 25.11
N PRO A 71 10.28 -18.19 26.32
CA PRO A 71 10.99 -17.05 26.89
C PRO A 71 12.15 -16.53 26.01
N SER A 72 12.70 -17.37 25.13
CA SER A 72 13.78 -17.00 24.21
C SER A 72 13.31 -16.15 23.01
N ILE A 73 12.02 -16.27 22.64
CA ILE A 73 11.40 -15.46 21.59
C ILE A 73 11.01 -14.09 22.13
N GLU A 74 10.58 -14.00 23.39
CA GLU A 74 10.29 -12.73 24.06
C GLU A 74 11.49 -11.76 24.00
N HIS A 75 12.69 -12.25 24.29
CA HIS A 75 13.92 -11.46 24.21
C HIS A 75 14.28 -10.98 22.80
N LYS A 76 13.98 -11.78 21.75
CA LYS A 76 14.24 -11.40 20.35
C LYS A 76 13.20 -10.40 19.81
N VAL A 77 11.93 -10.59 20.17
CA VAL A 77 10.83 -9.71 19.75
C VAL A 77 10.94 -8.33 20.41
N THR A 78 11.30 -8.29 21.70
CA THR A 78 11.50 -7.03 22.45
C THR A 78 12.69 -6.22 21.91
N HIS A 79 13.79 -6.86 21.51
CA HIS A 79 14.94 -6.17 20.96
C HIS A 79 14.78 -5.75 19.48
N SER A 80 14.03 -6.49 18.67
CA SER A 80 13.90 -6.21 17.23
C SER A 80 12.64 -5.46 16.83
N ALA A 81 11.45 -5.86 17.32
CA ALA A 81 10.18 -5.30 16.88
C ALA A 81 9.72 -4.12 17.76
N LEU A 82 9.97 -4.18 19.07
CA LEU A 82 9.53 -3.14 20.03
C LEU A 82 10.52 -1.99 20.19
N SER A 83 11.80 -2.17 19.81
CA SER A 83 12.78 -1.07 19.78
C SER A 83 12.44 0.01 18.74
N GLN A 84 11.64 -0.34 17.72
CA GLN A 84 11.11 0.61 16.73
C GLN A 84 9.87 1.37 17.22
N PHE A 85 9.23 0.94 18.32
CA PHE A 85 8.03 1.57 18.90
C PHE A 85 8.19 1.81 20.42
N PRO A 86 9.07 2.74 20.83
CA PRO A 86 9.48 2.93 22.23
C PRO A 86 8.36 3.35 23.20
N ILE A 87 7.20 3.78 22.71
CA ILE A 87 6.11 4.33 23.54
C ILE A 87 5.19 3.23 24.10
N ILE A 88 5.15 2.02 23.50
CA ILE A 88 4.15 0.98 23.85
C ILE A 88 4.77 -0.21 24.62
N GLY A 89 6.09 -0.43 24.53
CA GLY A 89 6.76 -1.62 25.11
C GLY A 89 6.56 -1.80 26.62
N ASN A 90 6.61 -0.72 27.40
CA ASN A 90 6.52 -0.79 28.87
C ASN A 90 5.09 -1.05 29.38
N GLN A 91 4.06 -0.63 28.63
CA GLN A 91 2.67 -0.95 28.95
C GLN A 91 2.30 -2.38 28.53
N LEU A 92 3.06 -2.97 27.62
CA LEU A 92 2.84 -4.34 27.17
C LEU A 92 3.31 -5.35 28.23
N GLY A 93 4.50 -5.16 28.82
CA GLY A 93 5.05 -5.99 29.90
C GLY A 93 4.07 -6.26 31.05
N SER A 94 3.33 -5.24 31.48
CA SER A 94 2.36 -5.35 32.58
C SER A 94 0.98 -5.91 32.18
N ASN A 95 0.64 -5.91 30.89
CA ASN A 95 -0.68 -6.34 30.39
C ASN A 95 -0.66 -7.67 29.62
N ILE A 96 0.51 -8.27 29.33
CA ILE A 96 0.61 -9.60 28.70
C ILE A 96 -0.15 -10.67 29.49
N HIS A 97 -0.19 -10.57 30.82
CA HIS A 97 -0.98 -11.48 31.67
C HIS A 97 -2.50 -11.29 31.54
N ALA A 98 -2.97 -10.07 31.26
CA ALA A 98 -4.39 -9.79 31.01
C ALA A 98 -4.82 -10.26 29.61
N LEU A 99 -3.91 -10.20 28.62
CA LEU A 99 -4.13 -10.70 27.26
C LEU A 99 -4.23 -12.23 27.19
N ASN A 100 -3.62 -12.97 28.12
CA ASN A 100 -3.67 -14.44 28.12
C ASN A 100 -5.07 -15.03 28.41
N LYS A 101 -5.96 -14.31 29.12
CA LYS A 101 -7.34 -14.77 29.38
C LYS A 101 -8.35 -14.40 28.28
N SER A 102 -8.08 -13.33 27.51
CA SER A 102 -8.98 -12.81 26.47
C SER A 102 -8.41 -12.95 25.04
N GLY A 103 -7.24 -13.58 24.90
CA GLY A 103 -6.46 -13.66 23.66
C GLY A 103 -7.24 -14.14 22.43
N PRO A 104 -8.06 -15.21 22.51
CA PRO A 104 -8.82 -15.68 21.36
C PRO A 104 -9.89 -14.69 20.88
N VAL A 105 -10.61 -14.05 21.80
CA VAL A 105 -11.67 -13.08 21.48
C VAL A 105 -11.08 -11.81 20.88
N ALA A 106 -9.99 -11.31 21.48
CA ALA A 106 -9.24 -10.18 20.94
C ALA A 106 -8.73 -10.48 19.52
N LEU A 107 -8.14 -11.66 19.29
CA LEU A 107 -7.67 -12.09 17.98
C LEU A 107 -8.80 -12.10 16.95
N ILE A 108 -9.97 -12.68 17.28
CA ILE A 108 -11.12 -12.75 16.38
C ILE A 108 -11.62 -11.35 16.02
N ILE A 109 -11.79 -10.48 17.00
CA ILE A 109 -12.25 -9.10 16.79
C ILE A 109 -11.22 -8.32 15.95
N GLY A 110 -9.94 -8.47 16.26
CA GLY A 110 -8.85 -7.87 15.51
C GLY A 110 -8.82 -8.33 14.06
N LEU A 111 -8.92 -9.64 13.81
CA LEU A 111 -8.94 -10.21 12.47
C LEU A 111 -10.19 -9.75 11.70
N ALA A 112 -11.35 -9.74 12.32
CA ALA A 112 -12.58 -9.26 11.69
C ALA A 112 -12.48 -7.78 11.30
N GLY A 113 -12.00 -6.93 12.22
CA GLY A 113 -11.76 -5.51 11.97
C GLY A 113 -10.69 -5.28 10.89
N LEU A 114 -9.62 -6.08 10.90
CA LEU A 114 -8.54 -5.99 9.93
C LEU A 114 -9.02 -6.38 8.53
N LEU A 115 -9.78 -7.48 8.42
CA LEU A 115 -10.37 -7.92 7.16
C LEU A 115 -11.33 -6.86 6.61
N TRP A 116 -12.13 -6.23 7.47
CA TRP A 116 -13.02 -5.14 7.06
C TRP A 116 -12.23 -3.91 6.59
N GLY A 117 -11.23 -3.45 7.36
CA GLY A 117 -10.40 -2.31 6.99
C GLY A 117 -9.61 -2.55 5.69
N ALA A 118 -8.97 -3.71 5.58
CA ALA A 118 -8.25 -4.14 4.38
C ALA A 118 -9.19 -4.20 3.17
N GLN A 119 -10.37 -4.78 3.32
CA GLN A 119 -11.39 -4.76 2.26
C GLN A 119 -11.71 -3.32 1.84
N GLY A 120 -11.91 -2.40 2.80
CA GLY A 120 -12.18 -0.99 2.53
C GLY A 120 -11.09 -0.34 1.68
N VAL A 121 -9.81 -0.58 2.01
CA VAL A 121 -8.65 -0.06 1.25
C VAL A 121 -8.66 -0.56 -0.19
N SER A 122 -8.81 -1.87 -0.39
CA SER A 122 -8.79 -2.44 -1.74
C SER A 122 -9.97 -1.94 -2.58
N GLN A 123 -11.16 -1.86 -1.98
CA GLN A 123 -12.36 -1.38 -2.67
C GLN A 123 -12.26 0.11 -3.02
N ALA A 124 -11.74 0.94 -2.11
CA ALA A 124 -11.47 2.35 -2.36
C ALA A 124 -10.43 2.52 -3.48
N GLY A 125 -9.38 1.70 -3.51
CA GLY A 125 -8.38 1.69 -4.58
C GLY A 125 -8.96 1.30 -5.94
N GLN A 126 -9.79 0.25 -5.98
CA GLN A 126 -10.47 -0.18 -7.21
C GLN A 126 -11.45 0.89 -7.71
N HIS A 127 -12.16 1.56 -6.79
CA HIS A 127 -13.03 2.69 -7.13
C HIS A 127 -12.22 3.87 -7.68
N ALA A 128 -11.12 4.24 -7.04
CA ALA A 128 -10.28 5.34 -7.48
C ALA A 128 -9.73 5.08 -8.89
N MET A 129 -9.28 3.85 -9.17
CA MET A 129 -8.83 3.47 -10.51
C MET A 129 -9.97 3.52 -11.54
N ALA A 130 -11.16 3.03 -11.20
CA ALA A 130 -12.30 3.11 -12.12
C ALA A 130 -12.69 4.56 -12.46
N GLU A 131 -12.55 5.49 -11.51
CA GLU A 131 -12.86 6.91 -11.69
C GLU A 131 -11.81 7.62 -12.55
N VAL A 132 -10.52 7.46 -12.25
CA VAL A 132 -9.40 8.09 -12.98
C VAL A 132 -9.31 7.63 -14.43
N TRP A 133 -9.71 6.38 -14.69
CA TRP A 133 -9.83 5.81 -16.03
C TRP A 133 -11.20 6.07 -16.68
N SER A 134 -12.07 6.85 -16.03
CA SER A 134 -13.39 7.27 -16.52
C SER A 134 -14.28 6.12 -16.99
N ILE A 135 -14.24 4.99 -16.28
CA ILE A 135 -14.95 3.77 -16.67
C ILE A 135 -16.45 3.90 -16.31
N PRO A 136 -17.36 3.73 -17.29
CA PRO A 136 -18.80 3.83 -17.05
C PRO A 136 -19.26 2.88 -15.95
N MET A 137 -20.21 3.33 -15.11
CA MET A 137 -20.70 2.53 -13.97
C MET A 137 -21.24 1.14 -14.38
N ALA A 138 -21.82 1.03 -15.58
CA ALA A 138 -22.36 -0.23 -16.13
C ALA A 138 -21.27 -1.28 -16.44
N GLU A 139 -20.03 -0.85 -16.71
CA GLU A 139 -18.90 -1.72 -17.03
C GLU A 139 -18.03 -2.04 -15.82
N ARG A 140 -18.36 -1.46 -14.65
CA ARG A 140 -17.60 -1.69 -13.42
C ARG A 140 -17.80 -3.11 -12.91
N PRO A 141 -16.76 -3.75 -12.35
CA PRO A 141 -16.86 -5.13 -11.90
C PRO A 141 -17.91 -5.32 -10.79
N SER A 142 -18.61 -6.46 -10.82
CA SER A 142 -19.55 -6.86 -9.77
C SER A 142 -18.85 -6.97 -8.40
N PHE A 143 -19.62 -6.92 -7.31
CA PHE A 143 -19.08 -6.99 -5.95
C PHE A 143 -18.15 -8.21 -5.73
N PHE A 144 -18.56 -9.40 -6.18
CA PHE A 144 -17.76 -10.62 -6.07
C PHE A 144 -16.47 -10.57 -6.91
N SER A 145 -16.52 -9.97 -8.11
CA SER A 145 -15.29 -9.77 -8.89
C SER A 145 -14.33 -8.81 -8.19
N ARG A 146 -14.84 -7.77 -7.52
CA ARG A 146 -14.00 -6.84 -6.74
C ARG A 146 -13.42 -7.52 -5.51
N LEU A 147 -14.21 -8.34 -4.82
CA LEU A 147 -13.77 -9.15 -3.69
C LEU A 147 -12.63 -10.11 -4.08
N GLY A 148 -12.78 -10.82 -5.19
CA GLY A 148 -11.72 -11.72 -5.70
C GLY A 148 -10.43 -10.97 -6.04
N ARG A 149 -10.54 -9.75 -6.58
CA ARG A 149 -9.37 -8.87 -6.82
C ARG A 149 -8.73 -8.39 -5.51
N SER A 150 -9.53 -8.09 -4.47
CA SER A 150 -9.00 -7.74 -3.15
C SER A 150 -8.20 -8.90 -2.56
N VAL A 151 -8.74 -10.12 -2.60
CA VAL A 151 -8.04 -11.32 -2.12
C VAL A 151 -6.74 -11.53 -2.89
N LEU A 152 -6.77 -11.38 -4.21
CA LEU A 152 -5.59 -11.52 -5.04
C LEU A 152 -4.55 -10.42 -4.76
N LEU A 153 -4.98 -9.17 -4.52
CA LEU A 153 -4.10 -8.07 -4.10
C LEU A 153 -3.38 -8.42 -2.80
N PHE A 154 -4.11 -8.84 -1.76
CA PHE A 154 -3.50 -9.20 -0.48
C PHE A 154 -2.62 -10.44 -0.57
N GLY A 155 -3.01 -11.44 -1.36
CA GLY A 155 -2.17 -12.61 -1.63
C GLY A 155 -0.85 -12.24 -2.28
N VAL A 156 -0.88 -11.38 -3.30
CA VAL A 156 0.33 -10.87 -3.95
C VAL A 156 1.18 -10.06 -2.97
N MET A 157 0.59 -9.10 -2.24
CA MET A 157 1.33 -8.32 -1.25
C MET A 157 1.95 -9.20 -0.15
N GLY A 158 1.23 -10.21 0.32
CA GLY A 158 1.73 -11.18 1.30
C GLY A 158 2.93 -11.98 0.79
N VAL A 159 2.87 -12.49 -0.45
CA VAL A 159 4.00 -13.17 -1.09
C VAL A 159 5.20 -12.24 -1.23
N PHE A 160 4.99 -11.00 -1.66
CA PHE A 160 6.07 -10.01 -1.77
C PHE A 160 6.69 -9.65 -0.42
N LEU A 161 5.89 -9.58 0.64
CA LEU A 161 6.38 -9.37 1.99
C LEU A 161 7.31 -10.51 2.41
N LEU A 162 6.91 -11.77 2.18
CA LEU A 162 7.76 -12.94 2.46
C LEU A 162 9.07 -12.92 1.66
N ILE A 163 9.00 -12.60 0.36
CA ILE A 163 10.18 -12.48 -0.51
C ILE A 163 11.10 -11.36 0.00
N SER A 164 10.54 -10.21 0.36
CA SER A 164 11.30 -9.06 0.87
C SER A 164 11.98 -9.39 2.20
N THR A 165 11.27 -10.05 3.13
CA THR A 165 11.83 -10.51 4.40
C THR A 165 12.96 -11.53 4.18
N ALA A 166 12.77 -12.49 3.27
CA ALA A 166 13.82 -13.45 2.93
C ALA A 166 15.05 -12.74 2.35
N LEU A 167 14.87 -11.83 1.40
CA LEU A 167 15.95 -11.07 0.77
C LEU A 167 16.71 -10.20 1.79
N ALA A 168 15.98 -9.58 2.72
CA ALA A 168 16.57 -8.84 3.84
C ALA A 168 17.44 -9.76 4.71
N GLY A 169 16.93 -10.94 5.10
CA GLY A 169 17.68 -11.95 5.84
C GLY A 169 18.97 -12.37 5.12
N PHE A 170 18.88 -12.70 3.83
CA PHE A 170 20.06 -13.05 3.02
C PHE A 170 21.10 -11.93 2.97
N SER A 171 20.67 -10.67 2.87
CA SER A 171 21.58 -9.52 2.85
C SER A 171 22.33 -9.35 4.18
N THR A 172 21.70 -9.68 5.31
CA THR A 172 22.29 -9.61 6.66
C THR A 172 23.26 -10.77 6.92
N PHE A 173 22.95 -11.99 6.48
CA PHE A 173 23.82 -13.16 6.69
C PHE A 173 24.99 -13.23 5.68
N GLY A 174 24.76 -12.85 4.42
CA GLY A 174 25.79 -12.92 3.36
C GLY A 174 26.89 -11.87 3.46
N SER A 175 26.70 -10.80 4.24
CA SER A 175 27.64 -9.68 4.36
C SER A 175 28.82 -9.92 5.32
N HIS A 176 28.90 -11.10 5.96
CA HIS A 176 30.05 -11.50 6.79
C HIS A 176 31.25 -12.04 5.97
N SER A 177 31.09 -12.23 4.65
CA SER A 177 32.18 -12.67 3.75
C SER A 177 32.83 -11.45 3.08
N SER A 178 33.94 -10.98 3.63
CA SER A 178 34.56 -9.68 3.37
C SER A 178 35.18 -9.47 1.97
N SER A 179 35.27 -10.48 1.09
CA SER A 179 35.94 -10.36 -0.22
C SER A 179 35.03 -10.28 -1.45
N LEU A 180 33.72 -10.57 -1.32
CA LEU A 180 32.74 -10.52 -2.42
C LEU A 180 31.70 -9.38 -2.26
N GLY A 181 31.92 -8.48 -1.28
CA GLY A 181 30.86 -7.69 -0.65
C GLY A 181 30.20 -6.61 -1.50
N LEU A 182 30.88 -5.99 -2.47
CA LEU A 182 30.31 -4.85 -3.21
C LEU A 182 29.40 -5.28 -4.38
N PRO A 183 29.82 -6.21 -5.27
CA PRO A 183 28.96 -6.67 -6.36
C PRO A 183 27.70 -7.37 -5.85
N VAL A 184 27.83 -8.17 -4.79
CA VAL A 184 26.69 -8.90 -4.18
C VAL A 184 25.70 -7.92 -3.54
N LYS A 185 26.17 -6.85 -2.88
CA LYS A 185 25.29 -5.80 -2.34
C LYS A 185 24.56 -5.03 -3.43
N ILE A 186 25.26 -4.63 -4.49
CA ILE A 186 24.64 -3.95 -5.64
C ILE A 186 23.58 -4.86 -6.28
N ALA A 187 23.92 -6.13 -6.51
CA ALA A 187 22.96 -7.10 -7.04
C ALA A 187 21.73 -7.27 -6.13
N ALA A 188 21.92 -7.37 -4.81
CA ALA A 188 20.83 -7.46 -3.85
C ALA A 188 19.91 -6.22 -3.86
N ILE A 189 20.49 -5.01 -3.98
CA ILE A 189 19.73 -3.77 -4.10
C ILE A 189 18.95 -3.75 -5.42
N VAL A 190 19.60 -4.06 -6.55
CA VAL A 190 18.94 -4.09 -7.87
C VAL A 190 17.78 -5.10 -7.88
N VAL A 191 17.99 -6.29 -7.31
CA VAL A 191 16.94 -7.30 -7.16
C VAL A 191 15.81 -6.78 -6.27
N SER A 192 16.13 -6.16 -5.12
CA SER A 192 15.13 -5.59 -4.22
C SER A 192 14.30 -4.50 -4.92
N VAL A 193 14.94 -3.59 -5.65
CA VAL A 193 14.27 -2.55 -6.44
C VAL A 193 13.38 -3.18 -7.51
N GLY A 194 13.87 -4.18 -8.22
CA GLY A 194 13.08 -4.90 -9.24
C GLY A 194 11.86 -5.62 -8.67
N VAL A 195 12.02 -6.27 -7.51
CA VAL A 195 10.93 -6.93 -6.76
C VAL A 195 9.90 -5.88 -6.31
N ASN A 196 10.33 -4.75 -5.74
CA ASN A 196 9.41 -3.68 -5.35
C ASN A 196 8.67 -3.08 -6.56
N ALA A 197 9.37 -2.79 -7.65
CA ALA A 197 8.76 -2.29 -8.88
C ALA A 197 7.73 -3.28 -9.44
N LEU A 198 8.05 -4.58 -9.44
CA LEU A 198 7.14 -5.64 -9.85
C LEU A 198 5.91 -5.73 -8.94
N MET A 199 6.10 -5.59 -7.62
CA MET A 199 5.00 -5.55 -6.65
C MET A 199 4.02 -4.41 -6.97
N TYR A 200 4.53 -3.19 -7.16
CA TYR A 200 3.71 -2.04 -7.49
C TYR A 200 3.00 -2.23 -8.83
N LEU A 201 3.70 -2.70 -9.86
CA LEU A 201 3.12 -3.00 -11.17
C LEU A 201 1.95 -3.98 -11.07
N LEU A 202 2.11 -5.06 -10.30
CA LEU A 202 1.05 -6.04 -10.11
C LEU A 202 -0.10 -5.45 -9.30
N ALA A 203 0.19 -4.75 -8.20
CA ALA A 203 -0.84 -4.11 -7.37
C ALA A 203 -1.71 -3.15 -8.21
N PHE A 204 -1.09 -2.27 -8.99
CA PHE A 204 -1.81 -1.40 -9.90
C PHE A 204 -2.61 -2.18 -10.93
N ARG A 205 -2.03 -3.21 -11.56
CA ARG A 205 -2.74 -4.02 -12.56
C ARG A 205 -3.98 -4.72 -11.98
N ILE A 206 -3.93 -5.11 -10.70
CA ILE A 206 -5.04 -5.76 -10.00
C ILE A 206 -6.14 -4.75 -9.67
N LEU A 207 -5.75 -3.53 -9.28
CA LEU A 207 -6.68 -2.44 -8.98
C LEU A 207 -7.32 -1.85 -10.24
N THR A 208 -6.60 -1.78 -11.36
CA THR A 208 -7.11 -1.26 -12.63
C THR A 208 -8.05 -2.26 -13.30
N PRO A 209 -9.19 -1.82 -13.84
CA PRO A 209 -10.09 -2.71 -14.57
C PRO A 209 -9.45 -3.35 -15.81
N LYS A 210 -9.89 -4.59 -16.12
CA LYS A 210 -9.29 -5.44 -17.17
C LYS A 210 -9.40 -4.81 -18.58
N GLN A 211 -10.33 -3.89 -18.76
CA GLN A 211 -10.62 -3.17 -20.00
C GLN A 211 -9.44 -2.30 -20.46
N ILE A 212 -8.56 -1.87 -19.55
CA ILE A 212 -7.36 -1.10 -19.90
C ILE A 212 -6.22 -2.03 -20.31
N SER A 213 -5.62 -1.75 -21.46
CA SER A 213 -4.54 -2.55 -22.04
C SER A 213 -3.22 -2.34 -21.28
N PHE A 214 -2.44 -3.40 -21.12
CA PHE A 214 -1.14 -3.34 -20.43
C PHE A 214 -0.15 -2.35 -21.07
N ARG A 215 -0.30 -2.06 -22.37
CA ARG A 215 0.55 -1.09 -23.09
C ARG A 215 0.27 0.37 -22.70
N GLU A 216 -0.96 0.69 -22.30
CA GLU A 216 -1.36 2.05 -21.92
C GLU A 216 -0.94 2.37 -20.47
N PHE A 217 -0.67 1.33 -19.66
CA PHE A 217 -0.34 1.45 -18.24
C PHE A 217 1.17 1.51 -17.95
N ARG A 218 2.03 0.95 -18.81
CA ARG A 218 3.49 0.84 -18.55
C ARG A 218 4.19 2.19 -18.37
N SER A 219 3.70 3.27 -19.00
CA SER A 219 4.28 4.61 -18.83
C SER A 219 3.94 5.23 -17.47
N GLY A 220 2.85 4.82 -16.82
CA GLY A 220 2.45 5.33 -15.49
C GLY A 220 3.16 4.66 -14.31
N ALA A 221 3.78 3.50 -14.51
CA ALA A 221 4.43 2.72 -13.46
C ALA A 221 5.97 2.85 -13.42
N ILE A 222 6.55 3.57 -14.38
CA ILE A 222 8.00 3.80 -14.49
C ILE A 222 8.41 5.18 -13.95
N VAL A 223 7.45 6.01 -13.53
CA VAL A 223 7.71 7.32 -12.88
C VAL A 223 7.95 7.14 -11.39
#